data_AF-A0A3M2GK14-F1
#
_entry.id   AF-A0A3M2GK14-F1
#
_cell.length_a   1.000
_cell.length_b   1.000
_cell.length_c   1.000
_cell.angle_alpha   90.00
_cell.angle_beta   90.00
_cell.angle_gamma   90.00
#
_symmetry.space_group_name_H-M   'P 1'
#
loop_
_entity.id
_entity.type
_entity.pdbx_description
1 polymer ?
#
loop_
_entity_poly.entity_id
_entity_poly.type
_entity_poly.pdbx_seq_one_letter_code
_entity_poly.pdbx_strand_id
1 'polypeptide(L)'
;MLLSLCLVWLVYESGASQEVKTAKSGKWELSGRVQVQHLYNTSVSGDSTFTNQGFRIRRGRLKIKAKISKWITGKLQMEVRDNSPRLKDAEAKLKLSKRVYFRFGQFKVPVWREELRSSGKLLLVERGPAAAFLAHNLLAARHIGAEFGAELGEQVSIIVNWSNGAGEGGREDAGRSKSGQINNGKMLATRINVAVSRQVEVGLSAAANRLGNTIAASGLDNRGTHWVIAPDFGIYLPSGVIVEGGLALGTLDKKPQGSAEDRRFLLFDIAGSFRQKLAAPRESLAGMDAVEFALGFSFVEPNRDLSDDESLVVRFGPAVYFGRQARLQVNGEIISPT
;
A
#
# COMPACT_ATOMS: atom_id res chain seq x y z
N MET A 1 9.91 -25.37 5.02
CA MET A 1 9.59 -24.40 6.08
C MET A 1 10.65 -23.30 6.06
N LEU A 2 10.30 -22.12 5.57
CA LEU A 2 11.19 -20.96 5.54
C LEU A 2 11.01 -20.13 6.82
N LEU A 3 12.10 -19.61 7.39
CA LEU A 3 12.07 -18.65 8.48
C LEU A 3 12.84 -17.41 8.04
N SER A 4 12.14 -16.31 7.77
CA SER A 4 12.77 -15.00 7.56
C SER A 4 12.68 -14.18 8.83
N LEU A 5 13.81 -13.70 9.33
CA LEU A 5 13.89 -12.80 10.48
C LEU A 5 14.17 -11.38 9.99
N CYS A 6 13.26 -10.46 10.26
CA CYS A 6 13.42 -9.07 9.87
C CYS A 6 13.56 -8.18 11.11
N LEU A 7 14.74 -7.56 11.26
CA LEU A 7 15.02 -6.60 12.33
C LEU A 7 14.87 -5.18 11.73
N VAL A 8 13.84 -4.44 12.15
CA VAL A 8 13.62 -3.05 11.67
C VAL A 8 14.04 -2.08 12.76
N TRP A 9 15.15 -1.40 12.52
CA TRP A 9 15.50 -0.18 13.24
C TRP A 9 14.82 1.02 12.57
N LEU A 10 13.67 1.50 13.08
CA LEU A 10 13.25 2.86 12.72
C LEU A 10 14.01 3.85 13.60
N VAL A 11 15.08 4.39 13.05
CA VAL A 11 15.65 5.65 13.53
C VAL A 11 14.83 6.77 12.89
N TYR A 12 14.14 7.53 13.74
CA TYR A 12 13.67 8.89 13.47
C TYR A 12 12.41 9.04 12.57
N GLU A 13 11.22 9.10 13.18
CA GLU A 13 10.15 10.01 12.76
C GLU A 13 10.34 11.36 13.48
N SER A 14 11.32 12.19 13.06
CA SER A 14 11.08 13.62 13.22
C SER A 14 10.00 14.02 12.23
N GLY A 15 8.75 13.92 12.65
CA GLY A 15 7.76 14.86 12.17
C GLY A 15 8.13 16.25 12.66
N ALA A 16 9.18 16.88 12.12
CA ALA A 16 9.32 18.32 12.16
C ALA A 16 8.25 18.89 11.21
N SER A 17 7.00 18.84 11.66
CA SER A 17 5.89 19.50 10.99
C SER A 17 5.98 20.98 11.31
N GLN A 18 6.85 21.69 10.59
CA GLN A 18 6.91 23.15 10.70
C GLN A 18 5.78 23.74 9.84
N GLU A 19 4.74 24.26 10.51
CA GLU A 19 3.71 25.07 9.86
C GLU A 19 4.29 26.47 9.64
N VAL A 20 4.78 26.75 8.42
CA VAL A 20 5.18 28.11 8.05
C VAL A 20 3.95 28.86 7.55
N LYS A 21 3.50 29.86 8.32
CA LYS A 21 2.46 30.81 7.92
C LYS A 21 3.13 32.04 7.32
N THR A 22 2.99 32.25 6.01
CA THR A 22 3.43 33.49 5.36
C THR A 22 2.22 34.42 5.20
N ALA A 23 2.40 35.72 5.42
CA ALA A 23 1.32 36.72 5.52
C ALA A 23 0.42 36.87 4.27
N LYS A 24 0.77 36.25 3.13
CA LYS A 24 -0.01 36.29 1.87
C LYS A 24 -0.10 34.95 1.12
N SER A 25 0.38 33.83 1.69
CA SER A 25 0.36 32.52 1.01
C SER A 25 -0.21 31.41 1.89
N GLY A 26 -0.70 30.33 1.25
CA GLY A 26 -1.41 29.22 1.88
C GLY A 26 -0.68 28.55 3.05
N LYS A 27 -1.37 27.65 3.76
CA LYS A 27 -0.73 26.87 4.86
C LYS A 27 0.02 25.69 4.26
N TRP A 28 1.29 25.52 4.59
CA TRP A 28 2.10 24.38 4.14
C TRP A 28 2.53 23.52 5.34
N GLU A 29 2.61 22.21 5.12
CA GLU A 29 3.07 21.20 6.08
C GLU A 29 4.19 20.39 5.42
N LEU A 30 5.40 20.47 5.98
CA LEU A 30 6.51 19.59 5.62
C LEU A 30 6.56 18.42 6.61
N SER A 31 6.69 17.19 6.13
CA SER A 31 6.85 16.01 6.98
C SER A 31 7.75 14.97 6.33
N GLY A 32 8.43 14.17 7.13
CA GLY A 32 9.33 13.14 6.63
C GLY A 32 9.27 11.86 7.45
N ARG A 33 9.90 10.81 6.92
CA ARG A 33 10.10 9.56 7.65
C ARG A 33 11.24 8.76 7.03
N VAL A 34 12.09 8.18 7.87
CA VAL A 34 13.08 7.18 7.47
C VAL A 34 12.72 5.83 8.07
N GLN A 35 12.88 4.76 7.28
CA GLN A 35 12.72 3.38 7.71
C GLN A 35 13.96 2.62 7.26
N VAL A 36 14.77 2.19 8.22
CA VAL A 36 15.92 1.30 8.01
C VAL A 36 15.51 -0.11 8.38
N GLN A 37 15.97 -1.09 7.60
CA GLN A 37 15.57 -2.49 7.76
C GLN A 37 16.78 -3.37 7.56
N HIS A 38 16.92 -4.39 8.40
CA HIS A 38 17.76 -5.55 8.14
C HIS A 38 16.87 -6.74 7.75
N LEU A 39 17.13 -7.34 6.59
CA LEU A 39 16.41 -8.52 6.13
C LEU A 39 17.34 -9.74 6.19
N TYR A 40 16.91 -10.80 6.87
CA TYR A 40 17.55 -12.11 6.83
C TYR A 40 16.57 -13.12 6.24
N ASN A 41 16.93 -13.72 5.10
CA ASN A 41 16.10 -14.69 4.38
C ASN A 41 16.97 -15.86 3.90
N THR A 42 16.84 -17.04 4.50
CA THR A 42 17.69 -18.20 4.25
C THR A 42 17.52 -18.86 2.88
N SER A 43 16.51 -18.47 2.10
CA SER A 43 16.15 -19.14 0.83
C SER A 43 16.59 -18.38 -0.40
N VAL A 44 17.44 -17.36 -0.23
CA VAL A 44 18.03 -16.65 -1.35
C VAL A 44 19.53 -16.65 -1.20
N SER A 45 20.26 -16.91 -2.28
CA SER A 45 21.72 -16.77 -2.29
C SER A 45 22.09 -15.30 -1.98
N GLY A 46 23.20 -15.09 -1.27
CA GLY A 46 23.60 -13.79 -0.72
C GLY A 46 23.87 -12.67 -1.72
N ASP A 47 23.70 -12.91 -3.02
CA ASP A 47 24.10 -12.01 -4.11
C ASP A 47 22.97 -11.71 -5.13
N SER A 48 21.72 -12.06 -4.80
CA SER A 48 20.60 -11.69 -5.67
C SER A 48 20.30 -10.19 -5.54
N THR A 49 20.48 -9.46 -6.64
CA THR A 49 20.22 -8.01 -6.78
C THR A 49 18.79 -7.59 -6.43
N PHE A 50 17.87 -8.55 -6.32
CA PHE A 50 16.46 -8.34 -6.03
C PHE A 50 16.06 -8.60 -4.57
N THR A 51 16.87 -9.28 -3.76
CA THR A 51 16.45 -9.71 -2.41
C THR A 51 17.24 -9.11 -1.26
N ASN A 52 18.36 -8.42 -1.50
CA ASN A 52 19.15 -7.64 -0.51
C ASN A 52 19.01 -8.19 0.93
N GLN A 53 19.59 -9.36 1.17
CA GLN A 53 19.93 -9.75 2.54
C GLN A 53 20.81 -8.64 3.14
N GLY A 54 20.55 -8.27 4.40
CA GLY A 54 21.31 -7.22 5.08
C GLY A 54 20.56 -5.90 5.26
N PHE A 55 21.34 -4.85 5.58
CA PHE A 55 20.83 -3.52 5.90
C PHE A 55 20.45 -2.73 4.65
N ARG A 56 19.28 -2.08 4.69
CA ARG A 56 18.80 -1.19 3.63
C ARG A 56 17.99 -0.03 4.17
N ILE A 57 18.00 1.09 3.45
CA ILE A 57 17.00 2.13 3.60
C ILE A 57 15.74 1.68 2.86
N ARG A 58 14.86 1.02 3.60
CA ARG A 58 13.61 0.51 3.06
C ARG A 58 12.76 1.64 2.49
N ARG A 59 12.63 2.75 3.23
CA ARG A 59 11.86 3.95 2.81
C ARG A 59 12.41 5.22 3.48
N GLY A 60 13.00 6.12 2.71
CA GLY A 60 13.15 7.53 3.07
C GLY A 60 12.06 8.34 2.37
N ARG A 61 11.28 9.15 3.08
CA ARG A 61 10.19 9.95 2.48
C ARG A 61 10.25 11.39 2.94
N LEU A 62 9.97 12.27 1.99
CA LEU A 62 9.67 13.67 2.22
C LEU A 62 8.30 13.98 1.64
N LYS A 63 7.46 14.68 2.38
CA LYS A 63 6.09 15.03 2.01
C LYS A 63 5.84 16.50 2.28
N ILE A 64 5.29 17.17 1.29
CA ILE A 64 4.79 18.54 1.37
C ILE A 64 3.28 18.49 1.15
N LYS A 65 2.51 19.06 2.07
CA LYS A 65 1.09 19.36 1.83
C LYS A 65 0.90 20.86 1.80
N ALA A 66 0.06 21.32 0.88
CA ALA A 66 -0.24 22.73 0.71
C ALA A 66 -1.76 22.93 0.76
N LYS A 67 -2.24 23.83 1.60
CA LYS A 67 -3.60 24.37 1.54
C LYS A 67 -3.55 25.65 0.73
N ILE A 68 -3.75 25.50 -0.58
CA ILE A 68 -3.68 26.59 -1.56
C ILE A 68 -4.88 27.53 -1.37
N SER A 69 -6.07 26.98 -1.15
CA SER A 69 -7.29 27.74 -0.86
C SER A 69 -8.20 27.00 0.12
N LYS A 70 -9.42 27.50 0.37
CA LYS A 70 -10.43 26.78 1.17
C LYS A 70 -10.88 25.48 0.49
N TRP A 71 -10.82 25.43 -0.85
CA TRP A 71 -11.31 24.31 -1.65
C TRP A 71 -10.17 23.45 -2.20
N ILE A 72 -8.96 23.99 -2.35
CA ILE A 72 -7.86 23.28 -3.02
C ILE A 72 -6.75 22.94 -2.03
N THR A 73 -6.38 21.66 -2.00
CA THR A 73 -5.21 21.16 -1.28
C THR A 73 -4.29 20.37 -2.23
N GLY A 74 -2.99 20.64 -2.19
CA GLY A 74 -1.96 19.89 -2.90
C GLY A 74 -1.17 18.98 -1.97
N LYS A 75 -0.62 17.90 -2.53
CA LYS A 75 0.33 17.01 -1.85
C LYS A 75 1.39 16.54 -2.84
N LEU A 76 2.64 16.75 -2.44
CA LEU A 76 3.82 16.20 -3.10
C LEU A 76 4.53 15.27 -2.13
N GLN A 77 4.94 14.08 -2.58
CA GLN A 77 5.69 13.14 -1.78
C GLN A 77 6.77 12.47 -2.61
N MET A 78 8.01 12.62 -2.18
CA MET A 78 9.16 11.92 -2.74
C MET A 78 9.51 10.72 -1.85
N GLU A 79 9.98 9.64 -2.45
CA GLU A 79 10.45 8.44 -1.75
C GLU A 79 11.80 8.02 -2.31
N VAL A 80 12.77 7.74 -1.45
CA VAL A 80 13.92 6.88 -1.72
C VAL A 80 13.57 5.51 -1.15
N ARG A 81 13.38 4.52 -2.01
CA ARG A 81 13.09 3.14 -1.60
C ARG A 81 14.16 2.23 -2.16
N ASP A 82 14.80 1.46 -1.30
CA ASP A 82 15.79 0.45 -1.71
C ASP A 82 16.82 1.08 -2.67
N ASN A 83 17.33 2.27 -2.28
CA ASN A 83 18.25 3.13 -3.03
C ASN A 83 17.75 3.72 -4.37
N SER A 84 16.46 3.58 -4.69
CA SER A 84 15.83 4.16 -5.89
C SER A 84 14.95 5.37 -5.53
N PRO A 85 15.35 6.60 -5.90
CA PRO A 85 14.52 7.79 -5.73
C PRO A 85 13.36 7.80 -6.73
N ARG A 86 12.19 8.28 -6.30
CA ARG A 86 11.01 8.43 -7.16
C ARG A 86 9.98 9.39 -6.59
N LEU A 87 9.16 9.92 -7.49
CA LEU A 87 7.96 10.68 -7.14
C LEU A 87 6.85 9.70 -6.78
N LYS A 88 6.39 9.77 -5.54
CA LYS A 88 5.43 8.81 -4.98
C LYS A 88 4.00 9.30 -5.08
N ASP A 89 3.73 10.48 -4.56
CA ASP A 89 2.42 11.11 -4.67
C ASP A 89 2.63 12.53 -5.23
N ALA A 90 1.81 12.91 -6.20
CA ALA A 90 1.77 14.27 -6.75
C ALA A 90 0.33 14.55 -7.15
N GLU A 91 -0.44 15.04 -6.19
CA GLU A 91 -1.89 15.14 -6.31
C GLU A 91 -2.38 16.52 -5.85
N ALA A 92 -3.50 16.93 -6.43
CA ALA A 92 -4.31 18.03 -5.93
C ALA A 92 -5.75 17.55 -5.71
N LYS A 93 -6.39 18.09 -4.69
CA LYS A 93 -7.75 17.75 -4.27
C LYS A 93 -8.58 19.02 -4.19
N LEU A 94 -9.66 19.04 -4.96
CA LEU A 94 -10.71 20.05 -4.97
C LEU A 94 -11.88 19.57 -4.10
N LYS A 95 -12.11 20.24 -2.98
CA LYS A 95 -13.22 19.98 -2.05
C LYS A 95 -14.41 20.85 -2.45
N LEU A 96 -15.43 20.22 -3.04
CA LEU A 96 -16.68 20.90 -3.39
C LEU A 96 -17.53 21.15 -2.13
N SER A 97 -17.45 20.24 -1.16
CA SER A 97 -18.07 20.39 0.15
C SER A 97 -17.21 19.72 1.23
N LYS A 98 -17.73 19.63 2.47
CA LYS A 98 -17.10 18.82 3.52
C LYS A 98 -17.11 17.32 3.20
N ARG A 99 -18.06 16.86 2.37
CA ARG A 99 -18.33 15.45 2.09
C ARG A 99 -18.04 15.04 0.65
N VAL A 100 -17.76 15.98 -0.26
CA VAL A 100 -17.57 15.71 -1.68
C VAL A 100 -16.27 16.33 -2.17
N TYR A 101 -15.46 15.54 -2.89
CA TYR A 101 -14.22 16.01 -3.48
C TYR A 101 -13.92 15.39 -4.84
N PHE A 102 -13.15 16.12 -5.63
CA PHE A 102 -12.40 15.63 -6.77
C PHE A 102 -10.91 15.63 -6.45
N ARG A 103 -10.18 14.63 -6.92
CA ARG A 103 -8.74 14.47 -6.75
C ARG A 103 -8.11 14.11 -8.08
N PHE A 104 -6.96 14.71 -8.40
CA PHE A 104 -6.26 14.48 -9.66
C PHE A 104 -4.75 14.44 -9.44
N GLY A 105 -4.04 13.71 -10.30
CA GLY A 105 -2.59 13.52 -10.24
C GLY A 105 -2.19 12.07 -9.96
N GLN A 106 -1.02 11.85 -9.37
CA GLN A 106 -0.51 10.51 -9.03
C GLN A 106 -0.82 10.13 -7.59
N PHE A 107 -1.59 9.05 -7.41
CA PHE A 107 -2.00 8.57 -6.09
C PHE A 107 -2.44 7.09 -6.11
N LYS A 108 -2.67 6.51 -4.94
CA LYS A 108 -3.19 5.13 -4.82
C LYS A 108 -4.65 5.05 -5.23
N VAL A 109 -4.96 4.09 -6.09
CA VAL A 109 -6.34 3.72 -6.43
C VAL A 109 -7.01 3.06 -5.23
N PRO A 110 -8.35 3.17 -5.08
CA PRO A 110 -9.07 2.80 -3.87
C PRO A 110 -9.29 1.28 -3.72
N VAL A 111 -8.27 0.45 -3.97
CA VAL A 111 -8.39 -1.01 -3.89
C VAL A 111 -7.54 -1.54 -2.74
N TRP A 112 -8.11 -2.48 -1.99
CA TRP A 112 -7.48 -3.21 -0.88
C TRP A 112 -7.10 -2.35 0.34
N ARG A 113 -7.77 -2.60 1.48
CA ARG A 113 -7.61 -1.81 2.73
C ARG A 113 -6.16 -1.66 3.20
N GLU A 114 -5.40 -2.75 3.26
CA GLU A 114 -4.00 -2.71 3.72
C GLU A 114 -3.11 -1.88 2.77
N GLU A 115 -3.43 -1.88 1.47
CA GLU A 115 -2.71 -1.03 0.52
C GLU A 115 -3.10 0.44 0.71
N LEU A 116 -4.35 0.78 1.01
CA LEU A 116 -4.74 2.17 1.32
C LEU A 116 -4.11 2.70 2.63
N ARG A 117 -3.78 1.80 3.56
CA ARG A 117 -3.11 2.13 4.82
C ARG A 117 -1.73 2.74 4.56
N SER A 118 -1.44 3.82 5.28
CA SER A 118 -0.11 4.43 5.29
C SER A 118 0.93 3.40 5.75
N SER A 119 2.09 3.33 5.09
CA SER A 119 3.13 2.37 5.47
C SER A 119 3.77 2.64 6.85
N GLY A 120 3.40 3.72 7.55
CA GLY A 120 3.79 3.95 8.96
C GLY A 120 2.77 3.48 9.96
N LYS A 121 1.62 3.03 9.47
CA LYS A 121 0.51 2.50 10.29
C LYS A 121 0.22 1.03 9.98
N LEU A 122 1.13 0.35 9.26
CA LEU A 122 1.02 -1.09 9.04
C LEU A 122 1.18 -1.81 10.38
N LEU A 123 0.38 -2.86 10.54
CA LEU A 123 0.43 -3.75 11.72
C LEU A 123 1.74 -4.54 11.72
N LEU A 124 2.13 -5.04 10.55
CA LEU A 124 3.38 -5.77 10.31
C LEU A 124 4.40 -4.90 9.57
N VAL A 125 5.65 -5.36 9.48
CA VAL A 125 6.77 -4.60 8.87
C VAL A 125 6.53 -4.32 7.38
N GLU A 126 6.06 -5.33 6.66
CA GLU A 126 5.66 -5.26 5.26
C GLU A 126 4.18 -5.63 5.10
N ARG A 127 3.64 -5.25 3.94
CA ARG A 127 2.28 -5.64 3.56
C ARG A 127 2.18 -7.12 3.24
N GLY A 128 0.95 -7.63 3.29
CA GLY A 128 0.68 -9.02 2.97
C GLY A 128 0.98 -9.35 1.51
N PRO A 129 1.31 -10.62 1.23
CA PRO A 129 1.41 -11.16 -0.12
C PRO A 129 0.20 -10.82 -1.01
N ALA A 130 -1.03 -10.84 -0.48
CA ALA A 130 -2.23 -10.43 -1.22
C ALA A 130 -2.17 -8.96 -1.69
N ALA A 131 -1.81 -8.03 -0.79
CA ALA A 131 -1.63 -6.62 -1.13
C ALA A 131 -0.49 -6.43 -2.14
N ALA A 132 0.62 -7.15 -1.95
CA ALA A 132 1.76 -7.11 -2.84
C ALA A 132 1.40 -7.61 -4.24
N PHE A 133 0.65 -8.71 -4.35
CA PHE A 133 0.15 -9.27 -5.60
C PHE A 133 -0.73 -8.27 -6.35
N LEU A 134 -1.73 -7.68 -5.69
CA LEU A 134 -2.62 -6.69 -6.31
C LEU A 134 -1.88 -5.43 -6.76
N ALA A 135 -0.91 -4.97 -5.98
CA ALA A 135 -0.09 -3.80 -6.35
C ALA A 135 0.87 -4.13 -7.50
N HIS A 136 1.46 -5.32 -7.53
CA HIS A 136 2.35 -5.77 -8.59
C HIS A 136 1.60 -5.87 -9.93
N ASN A 137 0.38 -6.39 -9.89
CA ASN A 137 -0.47 -6.57 -11.08
C ASN A 137 -1.29 -5.32 -11.47
N LEU A 138 -0.90 -4.13 -10.96
CA LEU A 138 -1.51 -2.84 -11.32
C LEU A 138 -3.01 -2.72 -11.01
N LEU A 139 -3.48 -3.44 -9.98
CA LEU A 139 -4.88 -3.45 -9.53
C LEU A 139 -5.09 -2.65 -8.24
N ALA A 140 -4.06 -2.52 -7.41
CA ALA A 140 -4.04 -1.69 -6.18
C ALA A 140 -2.87 -0.70 -6.13
N ALA A 141 -2.23 -0.44 -7.27
CA ALA A 141 -1.02 0.37 -7.35
C ALA A 141 -1.34 1.88 -7.30
N ARG A 142 -0.28 2.68 -7.49
CA ARG A 142 -0.44 4.11 -7.77
C ARG A 142 -0.57 4.34 -9.25
N HIS A 143 -1.45 5.25 -9.62
CA HIS A 143 -1.69 5.61 -11.01
C HIS A 143 -1.85 7.12 -11.14
N ILE A 144 -1.68 7.63 -12.35
CA ILE A 144 -2.00 9.01 -12.69
C ILE A 144 -3.45 9.03 -13.18
N GLY A 145 -4.29 9.85 -12.56
CA GLY A 145 -5.71 9.88 -12.91
C GLY A 145 -6.52 10.92 -12.16
N ALA A 146 -7.83 10.72 -12.20
CA ALA A 146 -8.84 11.50 -11.50
C ALA A 146 -9.66 10.58 -10.58
N GLU A 147 -10.17 11.14 -9.49
CA GLU A 147 -11.01 10.43 -8.53
C GLU A 147 -12.09 11.36 -8.00
N PHE A 148 -13.30 10.82 -7.91
CA PHE A 148 -14.41 11.41 -7.21
C PHE A 148 -14.62 10.64 -5.90
N GLY A 149 -14.81 11.38 -4.79
CA GLY A 149 -15.15 10.77 -3.51
C GLY A 149 -16.30 11.51 -2.84
N ALA A 150 -17.22 10.74 -2.25
CA ALA A 150 -18.38 11.24 -1.54
C ALA A 150 -18.60 10.49 -0.22
N GLU A 151 -19.00 11.22 0.82
CA GLU A 151 -19.50 10.66 2.08
C GLU A 151 -21.03 10.86 2.14
N LEU A 152 -21.76 9.75 2.27
CA LEU A 152 -23.21 9.72 2.44
C LEU A 152 -23.52 9.51 3.92
N GLY A 153 -23.82 10.61 4.62
CA GLY A 153 -23.96 10.60 6.07
C GLY A 153 -22.62 10.41 6.78
N GLU A 154 -22.63 9.68 7.89
CA GLU A 154 -21.41 9.32 8.65
C GLU A 154 -20.96 7.88 8.42
N GLN A 155 -21.77 7.08 7.74
CA GLN A 155 -21.60 5.62 7.69
C GLN A 155 -21.05 5.16 6.34
N VAL A 156 -21.42 5.81 5.24
CA VAL A 156 -21.11 5.33 3.89
C VAL A 156 -20.15 6.28 3.20
N SER A 157 -19.07 5.74 2.63
CA SER A 157 -18.19 6.46 1.72
C SER A 157 -18.09 5.73 0.39
N ILE A 158 -18.10 6.49 -0.70
CA ILE A 158 -17.98 5.99 -2.06
C ILE A 158 -16.84 6.72 -2.74
N ILE A 159 -15.98 5.97 -3.43
CA ILE A 159 -14.85 6.49 -4.19
C ILE A 159 -14.88 5.84 -5.57
N VAL A 160 -14.79 6.66 -6.62
CA VAL A 160 -14.65 6.21 -8.01
C VAL A 160 -13.40 6.87 -8.59
N ASN A 161 -12.49 6.05 -9.12
CA ASN A 161 -11.22 6.46 -9.69
C ASN A 161 -11.14 6.03 -11.16
N TRP A 162 -10.69 6.96 -12.01
CA TRP A 162 -10.33 6.69 -13.39
C TRP A 162 -8.88 7.10 -13.62
N SER A 163 -8.05 6.19 -14.12
CA SER A 163 -6.61 6.41 -14.22
C SER A 163 -5.98 5.73 -15.43
N ASN A 164 -4.71 6.01 -15.67
CA ASN A 164 -3.95 5.51 -16.81
C ASN A 164 -3.58 4.02 -16.74
N GLY A 165 -3.84 3.32 -15.62
CA GLY A 165 -3.56 1.89 -15.50
C GLY A 165 -2.07 1.50 -15.54
N ALA A 166 -1.15 2.45 -15.69
CA ALA A 166 0.27 2.20 -16.02
C ALA A 166 1.22 2.00 -14.83
N GLY A 167 0.76 2.29 -13.61
CA GLY A 167 1.58 2.22 -12.39
C GLY A 167 2.31 3.53 -12.04
N GLU A 168 3.10 3.48 -10.96
CA GLU A 168 3.81 4.64 -10.40
C GLU A 168 4.85 5.17 -11.38
N GLY A 169 4.75 6.46 -11.77
CA GLY A 169 5.65 7.09 -12.74
C GLY A 169 5.48 6.61 -14.18
N GLY A 170 4.51 5.73 -14.47
CA GLY A 170 4.20 5.31 -15.83
C GLY A 170 3.58 6.45 -16.62
N ARG A 171 4.24 6.87 -17.70
CA ARG A 171 3.68 7.83 -18.66
C ARG A 171 2.94 7.07 -19.77
N GLU A 172 1.89 7.68 -20.31
CA GLU A 172 1.12 7.10 -21.43
C GLU A 172 1.91 7.12 -22.76
N ASP A 173 2.91 8.00 -22.88
CA ASP A 173 3.68 8.29 -24.09
C ASP A 173 5.11 7.70 -24.09
N ALA A 174 5.63 7.28 -22.93
CA ALA A 174 7.01 6.83 -22.82
C ALA A 174 7.09 5.32 -22.94
N GLY A 175 7.76 4.86 -24.00
CA GLY A 175 8.01 3.46 -24.32
C GLY A 175 8.87 2.68 -23.32
N ARG A 176 8.94 3.07 -22.05
CA ARG A 176 9.82 2.48 -21.03
C ARG A 176 9.15 2.49 -19.66
N SER A 177 8.34 1.47 -19.36
CA SER A 177 8.16 1.07 -17.96
C SER A 177 9.40 0.31 -17.47
N LYS A 178 9.50 0.07 -16.16
CA LYS A 178 10.57 -0.75 -15.58
C LYS A 178 10.64 -2.18 -16.13
N SER A 179 9.56 -2.69 -16.74
CA SER A 179 9.50 -4.00 -17.39
C SER A 179 9.63 -3.92 -18.92
N GLY A 180 9.90 -2.74 -19.50
CA GLY A 180 9.90 -2.55 -20.96
C GLY A 180 8.50 -2.62 -21.59
N GLN A 181 7.44 -2.79 -20.78
CA GLN A 181 6.07 -2.84 -21.25
C GLN A 181 5.47 -1.42 -21.35
N ILE A 182 5.00 -1.01 -22.53
CA ILE A 182 4.19 0.19 -22.71
C ILE A 182 2.78 -0.15 -22.25
N ASN A 183 2.30 0.57 -21.24
CA ASN A 183 0.91 0.48 -20.82
C ASN A 183 0.27 1.86 -20.92
N ASN A 184 -0.40 2.11 -22.04
CA ASN A 184 -1.27 3.27 -22.27
C ASN A 184 -2.74 2.98 -21.92
N GLY A 185 -2.95 1.97 -21.08
CA GLY A 185 -4.24 1.46 -20.65
C GLY A 185 -5.15 2.48 -19.99
N LYS A 186 -6.32 2.01 -19.60
CA LYS A 186 -7.26 2.77 -18.77
C LYS A 186 -7.77 1.86 -17.67
N MET A 187 -7.78 2.39 -16.46
CA MET A 187 -8.24 1.71 -15.28
C MET A 187 -9.42 2.44 -14.68
N LEU A 188 -10.46 1.69 -14.35
CA LEU A 188 -11.55 2.12 -13.49
C LEU A 188 -11.42 1.35 -12.17
N ALA A 189 -11.48 2.06 -11.06
CA ALA A 189 -11.52 1.47 -9.73
C ALA A 189 -12.60 2.13 -8.89
N THR A 190 -13.28 1.35 -8.06
CA THR A 190 -14.32 1.83 -7.16
C THR A 190 -14.16 1.22 -5.79
N ARG A 191 -14.62 1.94 -4.77
CA ARG A 191 -14.72 1.46 -3.40
C ARG A 191 -15.94 2.02 -2.72
N ILE A 192 -16.64 1.15 -1.99
CA ILE A 192 -17.67 1.51 -1.04
C ILE A 192 -17.17 1.05 0.34
N ASN A 193 -17.19 1.94 1.34
CA ASN A 193 -17.03 1.54 2.74
C ASN A 193 -18.31 1.85 3.50
N VAL A 194 -18.67 0.94 4.41
CA VAL A 194 -19.79 1.07 5.32
C VAL A 194 -19.27 0.86 6.75
N ALA A 195 -19.33 1.92 7.57
CA ALA A 195 -19.11 1.85 9.00
C ALA A 195 -20.38 1.30 9.66
N VAL A 196 -20.40 -0.02 9.88
CA VAL A 196 -21.49 -0.75 10.54
C VAL A 196 -21.65 -0.27 11.98
N SER A 197 -20.54 0.06 12.64
CA SER A 197 -20.50 0.68 13.95
C SER A 197 -19.25 1.55 14.08
N ARG A 198 -19.03 2.16 15.25
CA ARG A 198 -17.76 2.86 15.56
C ARG A 198 -16.54 1.93 15.57
N GLN A 199 -16.77 0.61 15.66
CA GLN A 199 -15.73 -0.40 15.81
C GLN A 199 -15.62 -1.30 14.58
N VAL A 200 -16.65 -1.37 13.74
CA VAL A 200 -16.71 -2.31 12.62
C VAL A 200 -16.95 -1.56 11.32
N GLU A 201 -16.08 -1.79 10.35
CA GLU A 201 -16.21 -1.28 8.99
C GLU A 201 -16.12 -2.45 8.00
N VAL A 202 -16.96 -2.43 6.97
CA VAL A 202 -16.88 -3.32 5.82
C VAL A 202 -16.62 -2.51 4.57
N GLY A 203 -15.82 -3.04 3.66
CA GLY A 203 -15.47 -2.43 2.39
C GLY A 203 -15.72 -3.39 1.24
N LEU A 204 -16.08 -2.83 0.09
CA LEU A 204 -16.07 -3.54 -1.19
C LEU A 204 -15.32 -2.68 -2.19
N SER A 205 -14.25 -3.24 -2.76
CA SER A 205 -13.52 -2.59 -3.85
C SER A 205 -13.65 -3.41 -5.13
N ALA A 206 -13.61 -2.75 -6.28
CA ALA A 206 -13.44 -3.40 -7.57
C ALA A 206 -12.53 -2.57 -8.45
N ALA A 207 -11.77 -3.23 -9.33
CA ALA A 207 -11.03 -2.55 -10.38
C ALA A 207 -11.00 -3.37 -11.66
N ALA A 208 -10.99 -2.66 -12.78
CA ALA A 208 -10.71 -3.21 -14.10
C ALA A 208 -9.66 -2.32 -14.77
N ASN A 209 -8.51 -2.91 -15.10
CA ASN A 209 -7.39 -2.25 -15.75
C ASN A 209 -7.22 -2.85 -17.14
N ARG A 210 -7.65 -2.11 -18.16
CA ARG A 210 -7.44 -2.48 -19.56
C ARG A 210 -6.01 -2.10 -19.92
N LEU A 211 -5.17 -3.09 -20.16
CA LEU A 211 -3.77 -2.94 -20.51
C LEU A 211 -3.59 -2.57 -21.99
N GLY A 212 -2.51 -1.84 -22.25
CA GLY A 212 -2.25 -1.07 -23.48
C GLY A 212 -1.92 -1.85 -24.76
N ASN A 213 -1.34 -1.14 -25.73
CA ASN A 213 -1.10 -1.62 -27.08
C ASN A 213 0.15 -2.52 -27.23
N THR A 214 0.18 -3.27 -28.34
CA THR A 214 1.33 -4.08 -28.78
C THR A 214 2.58 -3.22 -28.93
N ILE A 215 3.71 -3.71 -28.41
CA ILE A 215 4.99 -3.04 -28.55
C ILE A 215 5.65 -3.60 -29.81
N ALA A 216 5.51 -2.90 -30.92
CA ALA A 216 6.01 -3.35 -32.22
C ALA A 216 7.51 -3.72 -32.19
N ALA A 217 8.29 -3.07 -31.33
CA ALA A 217 9.73 -3.33 -31.19
C ALA A 217 10.09 -4.63 -30.44
N SER A 218 9.18 -5.19 -29.63
CA SER A 218 9.45 -6.43 -28.87
C SER A 218 8.53 -7.60 -29.24
N GLY A 219 7.55 -7.39 -30.12
CA GLY A 219 6.58 -8.42 -30.52
C GLY A 219 5.60 -8.84 -29.41
N LEU A 220 5.67 -8.22 -28.23
CA LEU A 220 4.82 -8.55 -27.09
C LEU A 220 3.45 -7.88 -27.23
N ASP A 221 2.38 -8.70 -27.25
CA ASP A 221 0.99 -8.24 -27.17
C ASP A 221 0.63 -7.94 -25.71
N ASN A 222 0.68 -6.68 -25.30
CA ASN A 222 0.34 -6.24 -23.95
C ASN A 222 -1.15 -5.89 -23.78
N ARG A 223 -2.00 -6.24 -24.76
CA ARG A 223 -3.45 -5.99 -24.67
C ARG A 223 -4.10 -6.99 -23.75
N GLY A 224 -4.98 -6.53 -22.89
CA GLY A 224 -5.77 -7.41 -22.04
C GLY A 224 -6.55 -6.64 -20.99
N THR A 225 -7.34 -7.33 -20.18
CA THR A 225 -7.99 -6.71 -19.02
C THR A 225 -7.70 -7.49 -17.75
N HIS A 226 -7.00 -6.85 -16.82
CA HIS A 226 -6.91 -7.33 -15.46
C HIS A 226 -8.11 -6.82 -14.68
N TRP A 227 -8.73 -7.64 -13.85
CA TRP A 227 -9.80 -7.17 -12.96
C TRP A 227 -9.76 -7.87 -11.61
N VAL A 228 -10.34 -7.21 -10.60
CA VAL A 228 -10.48 -7.71 -9.24
C VAL A 228 -11.77 -7.22 -8.60
N ILE A 229 -12.37 -8.07 -7.78
CA ILE A 229 -13.36 -7.70 -6.75
C ILE A 229 -12.76 -8.10 -5.40
N ALA A 230 -12.79 -7.17 -4.45
CA ALA A 230 -12.14 -7.34 -3.16
C ALA A 230 -13.01 -6.80 -2.00
N PRO A 231 -13.86 -7.66 -1.39
CA PRO A 231 -14.47 -7.35 -0.10
C PRO A 231 -13.42 -7.39 1.01
N ASP A 232 -13.52 -6.47 1.97
CA ASP A 232 -12.64 -6.39 3.13
C ASP A 232 -13.40 -5.91 4.37
N PHE A 233 -12.77 -6.06 5.54
CA PHE A 233 -13.33 -5.61 6.81
C PHE A 233 -12.25 -5.04 7.72
N GLY A 234 -12.68 -4.27 8.72
CA GLY A 234 -11.87 -3.77 9.80
C GLY A 234 -12.65 -3.77 11.12
N ILE A 235 -12.03 -4.26 12.17
CA ILE A 235 -12.52 -4.28 13.55
C ILE A 235 -11.52 -3.51 14.41
N TYR A 236 -11.98 -2.49 15.11
CA TYR A 236 -11.18 -1.54 15.87
C TYR A 236 -11.73 -1.42 17.29
N LEU A 237 -11.19 -2.22 18.21
CA LEU A 237 -11.70 -2.28 19.59
C LEU A 237 -11.00 -1.24 20.49
N PRO A 238 -11.71 -0.66 21.47
CA PRO A 238 -11.13 0.27 22.44
C PRO A 238 -9.98 -0.31 23.27
N SER A 239 -9.90 -1.64 23.39
CA SER A 239 -8.83 -2.38 24.06
C SER A 239 -7.48 -2.28 23.36
N GLY A 240 -7.40 -1.63 22.20
CA GLY A 240 -6.18 -1.59 21.38
C GLY A 240 -6.03 -2.79 20.47
N VAL A 241 -7.06 -3.66 20.39
CA VAL A 241 -7.14 -4.74 19.40
C VAL A 241 -7.63 -4.16 18.06
N ILE A 242 -6.88 -4.45 17.02
CA ILE A 242 -7.24 -4.16 15.63
C ILE A 242 -7.21 -5.49 14.89
N VAL A 243 -8.22 -5.76 14.08
CA VAL A 243 -8.23 -6.89 13.13
C VAL A 243 -8.71 -6.35 11.79
N GLU A 244 -7.98 -6.63 10.72
CA GLU A 244 -8.38 -6.29 9.36
C GLU A 244 -8.13 -7.47 8.44
N GLY A 245 -8.94 -7.62 7.41
CA GLY A 245 -8.76 -8.69 6.44
C GLY A 245 -9.64 -8.52 5.23
N GLY A 246 -9.49 -9.42 4.26
CA GLY A 246 -10.26 -9.41 3.03
C GLY A 246 -10.00 -10.60 2.14
N LEU A 247 -10.84 -10.70 1.12
CA LEU A 247 -10.75 -11.65 0.02
C LEU A 247 -10.54 -10.85 -1.26
N ALA A 248 -9.75 -11.34 -2.20
CA ALA A 248 -9.70 -10.79 -3.55
C ALA A 248 -9.81 -11.92 -4.56
N LEU A 249 -10.69 -11.74 -5.54
CA LEU A 249 -10.89 -12.65 -6.64
C LEU A 249 -10.84 -11.87 -7.94
N GLY A 250 -10.25 -12.44 -8.96
CA GLY A 250 -10.06 -11.73 -10.22
C GLY A 250 -9.41 -12.55 -11.31
N THR A 251 -9.08 -11.87 -12.38
CA THR A 251 -8.42 -12.47 -13.54
C THR A 251 -7.34 -11.53 -14.04
N LEU A 252 -6.24 -12.12 -14.48
CA LEU A 252 -5.18 -11.46 -15.20
C LEU A 252 -5.17 -12.03 -16.62
N ASP A 253 -5.18 -11.15 -17.61
CA ASP A 253 -5.19 -11.51 -19.02
C ASP A 253 -3.87 -12.18 -19.40
N LYS A 254 -3.95 -13.19 -20.25
CA LYS A 254 -2.82 -14.01 -20.66
C LYS A 254 -1.75 -13.27 -21.43
N LYS A 255 -2.12 -12.32 -22.29
CA LYS A 255 -1.18 -11.73 -23.26
C LYS A 255 -0.12 -10.85 -22.59
N PRO A 256 -0.48 -9.95 -21.65
CA PRO A 256 0.48 -9.19 -20.83
C PRO A 256 1.46 -10.06 -20.05
N GLN A 257 1.06 -11.30 -19.74
CA GLN A 257 1.89 -12.26 -19.00
C GLN A 257 2.73 -13.16 -19.89
N GLY A 258 2.52 -13.16 -21.21
CA GLY A 258 3.09 -14.17 -22.09
C GLY A 258 2.59 -15.59 -21.78
N SER A 259 1.40 -15.72 -21.19
CA SER A 259 0.76 -16.99 -20.84
C SER A 259 -0.11 -17.51 -22.00
N ALA A 260 -0.33 -18.83 -22.05
CA ALA A 260 -1.28 -19.46 -22.96
C ALA A 260 -2.76 -19.21 -22.56
N GLU A 261 -3.00 -19.03 -21.26
CA GLU A 261 -4.31 -18.94 -20.64
C GLU A 261 -4.39 -17.80 -19.62
N ASP A 262 -5.60 -17.27 -19.43
CA ASP A 262 -5.85 -16.20 -18.46
C ASP A 262 -5.68 -16.78 -17.06
N ARG A 263 -5.06 -16.03 -16.15
CA ARG A 263 -4.84 -16.50 -14.79
C ARG A 263 -5.94 -16.02 -13.87
N ARG A 264 -6.70 -16.95 -13.31
CA ARG A 264 -7.69 -16.67 -12.27
C ARG A 264 -7.01 -16.75 -10.92
N PHE A 265 -7.15 -15.74 -10.08
CA PHE A 265 -6.51 -15.75 -8.76
C PHE A 265 -7.53 -15.68 -7.63
N LEU A 266 -7.13 -16.21 -6.48
CA LEU A 266 -7.83 -16.11 -5.21
C LEU A 266 -6.83 -15.70 -4.12
N LEU A 267 -7.09 -14.59 -3.45
CA LEU A 267 -6.25 -14.09 -2.36
C LEU A 267 -7.09 -13.93 -1.11
N PHE A 268 -6.52 -14.30 0.02
CA PHE A 268 -7.07 -14.03 1.34
C PHE A 268 -5.96 -13.46 2.23
N ASP A 269 -6.29 -12.44 3.02
CA ASP A 269 -5.38 -11.91 4.03
C ASP A 269 -6.16 -11.50 5.26
N ILE A 270 -5.64 -11.82 6.43
CA ILE A 270 -6.13 -11.33 7.71
C ILE A 270 -4.92 -10.97 8.57
N ALA A 271 -4.96 -9.79 9.18
CA ALA A 271 -3.94 -9.32 10.10
C ALA A 271 -4.59 -8.68 11.31
N GLY A 272 -4.04 -8.98 12.48
CA GLY A 272 -4.45 -8.39 13.74
C GLY A 272 -3.27 -7.86 14.52
N SER A 273 -3.54 -6.91 15.40
CA SER A 273 -2.58 -6.41 16.38
C SER A 273 -3.26 -6.13 17.70
N PHE A 274 -2.55 -6.37 18.80
CA PHE A 274 -2.91 -5.90 20.12
C PHE A 274 -1.87 -4.89 20.60
N ARG A 275 -2.29 -3.65 20.87
CA ARG A 275 -1.42 -2.59 21.38
C ARG A 275 -1.75 -2.23 22.82
N GLN A 276 -0.77 -2.40 23.71
CA GLN A 276 -0.84 -1.94 25.09
C GLN A 276 -0.03 -0.64 25.24
N LYS A 277 -0.73 0.46 25.58
CA LYS A 277 -0.07 1.69 26.01
C LYS A 277 0.35 1.58 27.47
N LEU A 278 1.50 2.15 27.80
CA LEU A 278 1.94 2.30 29.18
C LEU A 278 1.25 3.52 29.81
N ALA A 279 1.09 3.52 31.13
CA ALA A 279 0.52 4.63 31.87
C ALA A 279 1.35 5.93 31.72
N ALA A 280 2.68 5.77 31.61
CA ALA A 280 3.62 6.84 31.30
C ALA A 280 4.82 6.25 30.53
N PRO A 281 5.57 7.08 29.76
CA PRO A 281 6.82 6.66 29.15
C PRO A 281 7.82 6.16 30.22
N ARG A 282 8.50 5.03 29.95
CA ARG A 282 9.50 4.46 30.86
C ARG A 282 10.90 4.99 30.53
N GLU A 283 11.41 5.89 31.36
CA GLU A 283 12.75 6.49 31.17
C GLU A 283 13.87 5.44 31.14
N SER A 284 13.80 4.41 31.99
CA SER A 284 14.75 3.29 32.00
C SER A 284 14.77 2.47 30.71
N LEU A 285 13.75 2.62 29.86
CA LEU A 285 13.63 1.98 28.55
C LEU A 285 13.64 3.04 27.44
N ALA A 286 14.48 4.07 27.59
CA ALA A 286 14.65 5.14 26.61
C ALA A 286 13.35 5.85 26.21
N GLY A 287 12.39 5.98 27.15
CA GLY A 287 11.11 6.63 26.91
C GLY A 287 10.09 5.77 26.17
N MET A 288 10.23 4.44 26.20
CA MET A 288 9.23 3.50 25.67
C MET A 288 7.83 3.81 26.24
N ASP A 289 6.82 3.94 25.39
CA ASP A 289 5.46 4.33 25.80
C ASP A 289 4.35 3.35 25.35
N ALA A 290 4.65 2.42 24.44
CA ALA A 290 3.73 1.33 24.10
C ALA A 290 4.45 0.08 23.56
N VAL A 291 3.77 -1.06 23.69
CA VAL A 291 4.13 -2.32 23.04
C VAL A 291 2.96 -2.81 22.19
N GLU A 292 3.26 -3.44 21.07
CA GLU A 292 2.28 -4.05 20.18
C GLU A 292 2.75 -5.42 19.75
N PHE A 293 1.84 -6.38 19.68
CA PHE A 293 2.08 -7.65 19.03
C PHE A 293 1.15 -7.76 17.82
N ALA A 294 1.69 -8.13 16.68
CA ALA A 294 0.93 -8.32 15.45
C ALA A 294 1.10 -9.74 14.91
N LEU A 295 0.05 -10.24 14.25
CA LEU A 295 -0.03 -11.54 13.59
C LEU A 295 -0.83 -11.37 12.30
N GLY A 296 -0.43 -12.05 11.24
CA GLY A 296 -1.16 -12.08 9.98
C GLY A 296 -1.03 -13.42 9.28
N PHE A 297 -2.07 -13.75 8.54
CA PHE A 297 -2.20 -14.97 7.75
C PHE A 297 -2.64 -14.57 6.35
N SER A 298 -1.90 -15.02 5.34
CA SER A 298 -2.19 -14.74 3.94
C SER A 298 -2.22 -16.06 3.18
N PHE A 299 -3.27 -16.27 2.38
CA PHE A 299 -3.32 -17.32 1.38
C PHE A 299 -3.30 -16.65 0.00
N VAL A 300 -2.35 -17.05 -0.83
CA VAL A 300 -2.19 -16.51 -2.18
C VAL A 300 -2.24 -17.67 -3.15
N GLU A 301 -3.30 -17.70 -3.94
CA GLU A 301 -3.48 -18.61 -5.05
C GLU A 301 -3.44 -17.80 -6.35
N PRO A 302 -2.28 -17.70 -7.02
CA PRO A 302 -2.05 -16.77 -8.11
C PRO A 302 -2.48 -17.29 -9.48
N ASN A 303 -2.77 -18.59 -9.65
CA ASN A 303 -3.38 -19.17 -10.83
C ASN A 303 -4.15 -20.48 -10.53
N ARG A 304 -5.47 -20.37 -10.32
CA ARG A 304 -6.36 -21.48 -9.94
C ARG A 304 -6.43 -22.63 -10.94
N ASP A 305 -5.89 -22.43 -12.13
CA ASP A 305 -5.83 -23.42 -13.19
C ASP A 305 -4.50 -24.22 -13.18
N LEU A 306 -3.55 -23.85 -12.30
CA LEU A 306 -2.34 -24.61 -11.99
C LEU A 306 -2.48 -25.27 -10.61
N SER A 307 -1.80 -26.40 -10.43
CA SER A 307 -1.62 -27.00 -9.11
C SER A 307 -0.30 -26.56 -8.49
N ASP A 308 -0.25 -26.51 -7.16
CA ASP A 308 0.97 -26.36 -6.37
C ASP A 308 1.68 -25.00 -6.56
N ASP A 309 0.95 -23.95 -6.96
CA ASP A 309 1.43 -22.56 -6.97
C ASP A 309 0.79 -21.67 -5.89
N GLU A 310 -0.10 -22.24 -5.08
CA GLU A 310 -0.62 -21.62 -3.87
C GLU A 310 0.46 -21.49 -2.77
N SER A 311 0.31 -20.45 -1.95
CA SER A 311 1.16 -20.26 -0.78
C SER A 311 0.38 -19.77 0.44
N LEU A 312 0.72 -20.35 1.59
CA LEU A 312 0.31 -19.88 2.90
C LEU A 312 1.47 -19.13 3.56
N VAL A 313 1.20 -17.91 4.00
CA VAL A 313 2.19 -17.04 4.64
C VAL A 313 1.70 -16.60 6.01
N VAL A 314 2.47 -16.93 7.04
CA VAL A 314 2.24 -16.49 8.42
C VAL A 314 3.27 -15.44 8.79
N ARG A 315 2.81 -14.27 9.22
CA ARG A 315 3.65 -13.10 9.57
C ARG A 315 3.38 -12.72 11.02
N PHE A 316 4.40 -12.50 11.82
CA PHE A 316 4.18 -12.13 13.22
C PHE A 316 5.35 -11.37 13.81
N GLY A 317 5.07 -10.57 14.84
CA GLY A 317 6.13 -10.07 15.69
C GLY A 317 5.75 -8.84 16.51
N PRO A 318 6.63 -8.48 17.46
CA PRO A 318 6.42 -7.33 18.32
C PRO A 318 6.84 -6.02 17.66
N ALA A 319 6.21 -4.92 18.11
CA ALA A 319 6.67 -3.57 17.93
C ALA A 319 6.73 -2.83 19.27
N VAL A 320 7.71 -1.96 19.42
CA VAL A 320 7.91 -1.10 20.58
C VAL A 320 7.89 0.35 20.12
N TYR A 321 7.18 1.19 20.84
CA TYR A 321 7.00 2.61 20.52
C TYR A 321 7.74 3.47 21.53
N PHE A 322 8.35 4.54 21.03
CA PHE A 322 9.03 5.57 21.80
C PHE A 322 8.41 6.91 21.41
N GLY A 323 7.32 7.26 22.11
CA GLY A 323 6.53 8.42 21.79
C GLY A 323 5.82 8.29 20.43
N ARG A 324 5.57 9.44 19.80
CA ARG A 324 4.99 9.50 18.46
C ARG A 324 6.02 9.43 17.34
N GLN A 325 7.29 9.26 17.68
CA GLN A 325 8.41 9.58 16.79
C GLN A 325 9.28 8.39 16.44
N ALA A 326 9.25 7.30 17.20
CA ALA A 326 10.07 6.14 16.89
C ALA A 326 9.33 4.85 17.20
N ARG A 327 9.61 3.83 16.38
CA ARG A 327 8.97 2.51 16.45
C ARG A 327 9.98 1.43 16.09
N LEU A 328 10.43 0.61 17.04
CA LEU A 328 11.21 -0.58 16.71
C LEU A 328 10.24 -1.72 16.36
N GLN A 329 10.50 -2.48 15.30
CA GLN A 329 9.65 -3.62 14.95
C GLN A 329 10.48 -4.82 14.52
N VAL A 330 10.08 -6.01 14.96
CA VAL A 330 10.65 -7.27 14.53
C VAL A 330 9.54 -8.09 13.88
N ASN A 331 9.84 -8.75 12.78
CA ASN A 331 8.87 -9.60 12.10
C ASN A 331 9.50 -10.93 11.69
N GLY A 332 8.86 -12.02 12.08
CA GLY A 332 9.04 -13.36 11.52
C GLY A 332 8.06 -13.58 10.37
N GLU A 333 8.51 -14.25 9.32
CA GLU A 333 7.66 -14.69 8.22
C GLU A 333 7.95 -16.16 7.93
N ILE A 334 6.89 -16.96 7.90
CA ILE A 334 6.90 -18.37 7.54
C ILE A 334 6.09 -18.52 6.26
N ILE A 335 6.73 -19.05 5.22
CA ILE A 335 6.09 -19.35 3.93
C ILE A 335 6.06 -20.87 3.79
N SER A 336 4.86 -21.41 3.57
CA SER A 336 4.65 -22.77 3.10
C SER A 336 4.09 -22.70 1.68
N PRO A 337 4.82 -23.17 0.65
CA PRO A 337 4.12 -23.62 -0.55
C PRO A 337 3.16 -24.73 -0.12
N THR A 338 1.98 -24.74 -0.73
CA THR A 338 0.91 -25.68 -0.36
C THR A 338 0.83 -26.80 -1.37
#